data_AF-A0A6P0R4I6-F1
#
_entry.id   AF-A0A6P0R4I6-F1
#
_cell.length_a   1.000
_cell.length_b   1.000
_cell.length_c   1.000
_cell.angle_alpha   90.00
_cell.angle_beta   90.00
_cell.angle_gamma   90.00
#
_symmetry.space_group_name_H-M   'P 1'
#
loop_
_entity.id
_entity.type
_entity.pdbx_description
1 polymer ?
#
loop_
_entity_poly.entity_id
_entity_poly.type
_entity_poly.pdbx_seq_one_letter_code
_entity_poly.pdbx_strand_id
1 'polypeptide(L)'
;MWQTCINKLSPIEGDFSLEIPELLKIAFNEKGIFNEDEMFMPIRIVNILGCCSTAMYLDCPNIPEHHLDHPDYNMGRYYWFDFDIVGVDRLLLPLRMVFNTGDADCNDGFWGVVWERNKGKIIANIISSGDTETTVEAVSNQHIKMYEYQEILIPTILDGNDDCGGLSRYIISANNLKLEKIICLAIKFFYELILIVKQKIRRSAFR
;
A
#
# COMPACT_ATOMS: atom_id res chain seq x y z
N MET A 1 0.35 -18.45 4.34
CA MET A 1 1.07 -17.73 3.28
C MET A 1 2.34 -17.02 3.77
N TRP A 2 2.37 -16.35 4.92
CA TRP A 2 3.35 -15.26 5.09
C TRP A 2 4.30 -15.28 6.32
N GLN A 3 4.21 -16.28 7.21
CA GLN A 3 5.03 -16.30 8.44
C GLN A 3 6.53 -16.42 8.15
N THR A 4 6.93 -17.23 7.16
CA THR A 4 8.35 -17.35 6.78
C THR A 4 8.89 -16.04 6.23
N CYS A 5 8.08 -15.29 5.48
CA CYS A 5 8.45 -13.98 4.94
C CYS A 5 8.62 -12.95 6.04
N ILE A 6 7.59 -12.77 6.89
CA ILE A 6 7.57 -11.70 7.90
C ILE A 6 8.73 -11.83 8.89
N ASN A 7 9.11 -13.05 9.23
CA ASN A 7 10.20 -13.34 10.17
C ASN A 7 11.61 -13.05 9.61
N LYS A 8 11.74 -12.96 8.29
CA LYS A 8 13.01 -12.67 7.60
C LYS A 8 13.09 -11.22 7.10
N LEU A 9 12.05 -10.43 7.33
CA LEU A 9 12.03 -9.03 6.95
C LEU A 9 13.08 -8.24 7.74
N SER A 10 13.74 -7.32 7.04
CA SER A 10 14.68 -6.35 7.63
C SER A 10 14.02 -4.98 7.58
N PRO A 11 13.47 -4.49 8.71
CA PRO A 11 12.83 -3.18 8.76
C PRO A 11 13.77 -2.09 8.25
N ILE A 12 13.23 -1.20 7.42
CA ILE A 12 13.95 -0.01 6.99
C ILE A 12 13.83 1.00 8.12
N GLU A 13 14.97 1.34 8.73
CA GLU A 13 15.02 2.43 9.70
C GLU A 13 14.83 3.77 9.00
N GLY A 14 13.95 4.60 9.55
CA GLY A 14 13.70 5.93 9.04
C GLY A 14 12.64 6.63 9.87
N ASP A 15 12.77 7.95 9.96
CA ASP A 15 11.63 8.75 10.37
C ASP A 15 10.69 8.87 9.16
N PHE A 16 9.58 8.15 9.24
CA PHE A 16 8.49 8.23 8.27
C PHE A 16 7.49 9.34 8.66
N SER A 17 7.80 10.16 9.68
CA SER A 17 7.13 11.44 9.89
C SER A 17 7.47 12.33 8.72
N LEU A 18 6.51 12.50 7.81
CA LEU A 18 6.74 13.19 6.57
C LEU A 18 5.57 14.09 6.27
N GLU A 19 5.94 15.34 6.05
CA GLU A 19 5.25 16.33 5.24
C GLU A 19 4.39 15.66 4.16
N ILE A 20 3.23 16.26 3.92
CA ILE A 20 2.29 15.79 2.91
C ILE A 20 3.03 15.65 1.57
N PRO A 21 3.07 14.48 0.92
CA PRO A 21 3.74 14.33 -0.37
C PRO A 21 3.25 15.34 -1.39
N GLU A 22 4.14 15.82 -2.26
CA GLU A 22 3.81 16.84 -3.26
C GLU A 22 2.62 16.43 -4.14
N LEU A 23 2.54 15.16 -4.53
CA LEU A 23 1.42 14.60 -5.28
C LEU A 23 0.07 14.79 -4.54
N LEU A 24 0.08 14.68 -3.22
CA LEU A 24 -1.10 14.91 -2.39
C LEU A 24 -1.41 16.39 -2.19
N LYS A 25 -0.39 17.24 -2.08
CA LYS A 25 -0.57 18.70 -2.07
C LYS A 25 -1.25 19.19 -3.34
N ILE A 26 -0.87 18.66 -4.51
CA ILE A 26 -1.54 18.96 -5.79
C ILE A 26 -3.02 18.60 -5.73
N ALA A 27 -3.35 17.39 -5.25
CA ALA A 27 -4.74 16.95 -5.14
C ALA A 27 -5.57 17.76 -4.13
N PHE A 28 -4.97 18.25 -3.04
CA PHE A 28 -5.62 19.18 -2.11
C PHE A 28 -5.85 20.55 -2.76
N ASN A 29 -4.86 21.08 -3.49
CA ASN A 29 -4.96 22.36 -4.20
C ASN A 29 -6.07 22.34 -5.26
N GLU A 30 -6.24 21.23 -5.99
CA GLU A 30 -7.34 21.03 -6.95
C GLU A 30 -8.73 21.06 -6.29
N LYS A 31 -8.81 20.78 -4.98
CA LYS A 31 -10.02 20.90 -4.17
C LYS A 31 -10.14 22.26 -3.48
N GLY A 32 -9.25 23.20 -3.77
CA GLY A 32 -9.24 24.55 -3.20
C GLY A 32 -8.65 24.65 -1.80
N ILE A 33 -7.94 23.61 -1.32
CA ILE A 33 -7.24 23.62 -0.03
C ILE A 33 -5.78 23.93 -0.29
N PHE A 34 -5.37 25.17 -0.03
CA PHE A 34 -4.02 25.65 -0.32
C PHE A 34 -3.12 25.73 0.91
N ASN A 35 -3.72 25.81 2.10
CA ASN A 35 -2.98 25.90 3.35
C ASN A 35 -2.68 24.48 3.88
N GLU A 36 -1.40 24.15 4.08
CA GLU A 36 -0.99 22.83 4.58
C GLU A 36 -1.57 22.52 5.96
N ASP A 37 -1.80 23.54 6.80
CA ASP A 37 -2.42 23.38 8.12
C ASP A 37 -3.90 22.93 8.03
N GLU A 38 -4.54 23.15 6.88
CA GLU A 38 -5.92 22.74 6.59
C GLU A 38 -5.99 21.38 5.90
N MET A 39 -4.86 20.84 5.43
CA MET A 39 -4.80 19.55 4.75
C MET A 39 -4.84 18.40 5.78
N PHE A 40 -5.96 17.69 5.82
CA PHE A 40 -6.11 16.52 6.67
C PHE A 40 -5.58 15.26 5.99
N MET A 41 -4.54 14.65 6.56
CA MET A 41 -4.02 13.37 6.10
C MET A 41 -4.68 12.19 6.85
N PRO A 42 -5.52 11.37 6.19
CA PRO A 42 -6.20 10.25 6.84
C PRO A 42 -5.31 9.03 7.02
N ILE A 43 -4.03 9.11 6.64
CA ILE A 43 -3.08 8.01 6.70
C ILE A 43 -1.76 8.48 7.31
N ARG A 44 -1.15 7.60 8.10
CA ARG A 44 0.20 7.77 8.63
C ARG A 44 1.00 6.50 8.41
N ILE A 45 2.06 6.54 7.62
CA ILE A 45 2.99 5.42 7.51
C ILE A 45 3.80 5.33 8.80
N VAL A 46 3.83 4.16 9.41
CA VAL A 46 4.48 3.93 10.71
C VAL A 46 5.82 3.24 10.53
N ASN A 47 5.86 2.12 9.80
CA ASN A 47 7.09 1.36 9.57
C ASN A 47 7.08 0.74 8.17
N ILE A 48 8.21 0.77 7.48
CA ILE A 48 8.43 -0.11 6.32
C ILE A 48 9.18 -1.35 6.82
N LEU A 49 8.49 -2.48 6.87
CA LEU A 49 9.03 -3.72 7.43
C LEU A 49 10.01 -4.38 6.46
N GLY A 50 9.86 -4.13 5.15
CA GLY A 50 10.78 -4.60 4.13
C GLY A 50 10.03 -5.17 2.94
N CYS A 51 10.72 -5.98 2.14
CA CYS A 51 10.11 -6.70 1.03
C CYS A 51 10.62 -8.13 0.95
N CYS A 52 9.82 -8.98 0.32
CA CYS A 52 10.13 -10.37 0.06
C CYS A 52 9.75 -10.72 -1.39
N SER A 53 10.52 -11.58 -2.05
CA SER A 53 10.16 -12.13 -3.36
C SER A 53 9.41 -13.45 -3.22
N THR A 54 8.69 -13.86 -4.27
CA THR A 54 8.05 -15.20 -4.36
C THR A 54 9.01 -16.35 -4.10
N ALA A 55 10.26 -16.24 -4.57
CA ALA A 55 11.32 -17.23 -4.36
C ALA A 55 11.57 -17.60 -2.88
N MET A 56 11.24 -16.72 -1.94
CA MET A 56 11.52 -16.91 -0.51
C MET A 56 10.43 -17.71 0.23
N TYR A 57 9.34 -18.07 -0.43
CA TYR A 57 8.24 -18.81 0.18
C TYR A 57 7.60 -19.87 -0.74
N LEU A 58 8.39 -20.48 -1.64
CA LEU A 58 7.98 -21.56 -2.56
C LEU A 58 7.29 -22.75 -1.87
N ASP A 59 7.49 -22.93 -0.57
CA ASP A 59 6.84 -23.91 0.28
C ASP A 59 5.38 -23.57 0.64
N CYS A 60 4.90 -22.39 0.25
CA CYS A 60 3.54 -21.96 0.52
C CYS A 60 2.53 -22.71 -0.36
N PRO A 61 1.54 -23.41 0.22
CA PRO A 61 0.55 -24.19 -0.53
C PRO A 61 -0.44 -23.33 -1.34
N ASN A 62 -0.36 -22.00 -1.23
CA ASN A 62 -1.20 -21.07 -1.97
C ASN A 62 -0.41 -20.27 -3.01
N ILE A 63 0.84 -20.64 -3.30
CA ILE A 63 1.55 -20.09 -4.46
C ILE A 63 0.88 -20.66 -5.72
N PRO A 64 0.55 -19.83 -6.71
CA PRO A 64 0.07 -20.31 -8.01
C PRO A 64 1.12 -21.16 -8.70
N GLU A 65 0.71 -22.31 -9.26
CA GLU A 65 1.61 -23.36 -9.75
C GLU A 65 2.66 -22.84 -10.76
N HIS A 66 2.28 -21.92 -11.66
CA HIS A 66 3.19 -21.35 -12.66
C HIS A 66 4.32 -20.47 -12.07
N HIS A 67 4.22 -20.02 -10.82
CA HIS A 67 5.32 -19.33 -10.12
C HIS A 67 6.42 -20.31 -9.70
N LEU A 68 6.09 -21.61 -9.55
CA LEU A 68 7.05 -22.64 -9.21
C LEU A 68 7.96 -23.00 -10.38
N ASP A 69 7.49 -22.79 -11.61
CA ASP A 69 8.23 -23.08 -12.85
C ASP A 69 9.32 -22.03 -13.16
N HIS A 70 9.17 -20.80 -12.64
CA HIS A 70 10.06 -19.67 -12.90
C HIS A 70 10.40 -18.85 -11.64
N PRO A 71 11.01 -19.45 -10.60
CA PRO A 71 11.23 -18.80 -9.30
C PRO A 71 12.20 -17.60 -9.33
N ASP A 72 13.05 -17.51 -10.35
CA ASP A 72 14.09 -16.48 -10.50
C ASP A 72 13.66 -15.27 -11.34
N TYR A 73 12.48 -15.33 -11.97
CA TYR A 73 11.91 -14.13 -12.58
C TYR A 73 11.58 -13.13 -11.48
N ASN A 74 11.64 -11.81 -11.74
CA ASN A 74 11.17 -10.78 -10.80
C ASN A 74 9.63 -10.82 -10.58
N MET A 75 9.02 -12.01 -10.67
CA MET A 75 7.64 -12.33 -10.35
C MET A 75 7.43 -12.15 -8.85
N GLY A 76 6.44 -11.33 -8.50
CA GLY A 76 5.96 -11.18 -7.14
C GLY A 76 6.97 -10.58 -6.16
N ARG A 77 7.02 -9.25 -6.09
CA ARG A 77 7.75 -8.54 -5.02
C ARG A 77 6.76 -7.94 -4.05
N TYR A 78 6.75 -8.47 -2.83
CA TYR A 78 5.77 -8.12 -1.82
C TYR A 78 6.40 -7.17 -0.81
N TYR A 79 5.87 -5.95 -0.74
CA TYR A 79 6.26 -5.00 0.29
C TYR A 79 5.34 -5.11 1.50
N TRP A 80 5.95 -4.91 2.66
CA TRP A 80 5.32 -5.00 3.95
C TRP A 80 5.50 -3.69 4.68
N PHE A 81 4.41 -3.11 5.15
CA PHE A 81 4.47 -1.89 5.94
C PHE A 81 3.31 -1.78 6.92
N ASP A 82 3.59 -1.07 8.01
CA ASP A 82 2.62 -0.65 9.01
C ASP A 82 2.17 0.77 8.70
N PHE A 83 0.86 1.00 8.76
CA PHE A 83 0.27 2.32 8.64
C PHE A 83 -0.94 2.44 9.56
N ASP A 84 -1.28 3.67 9.93
CA ASP A 84 -2.48 3.96 10.70
C ASP A 84 -3.46 4.72 9.82
N ILE A 85 -4.75 4.40 9.94
CA ILE A 85 -5.80 5.29 9.47
C ILE A 85 -6.14 6.25 10.60
N VAL A 86 -6.11 7.54 10.29
CA VAL A 86 -6.42 8.64 11.23
C VAL A 86 -7.87 9.06 11.01
N GLY A 87 -8.71 8.86 12.02
CA GLY A 87 -10.08 9.36 12.03
C GLY A 87 -10.15 10.87 12.33
N VAL A 88 -11.31 11.48 12.07
CA VAL A 88 -11.56 12.91 12.35
C VAL A 88 -11.42 13.24 13.84
N ASP A 89 -11.80 12.30 14.70
CA ASP A 89 -11.64 12.34 16.16
C ASP A 89 -10.22 12.00 16.64
N ARG A 90 -9.27 11.86 15.70
CA ARG A 90 -7.89 11.40 15.93
C ARG A 90 -7.80 9.98 16.48
N LEU A 91 -8.86 9.18 16.41
CA LEU A 91 -8.75 7.76 16.67
C LEU A 91 -7.90 7.10 15.58
N LEU A 92 -6.97 6.27 16.03
CA LEU A 92 -6.05 5.56 15.16
C LEU A 92 -6.51 4.12 14.99
N LEU A 93 -6.64 3.68 13.74
CA LEU A 93 -6.78 2.27 13.41
C LEU A 93 -5.40 1.72 12.97
N PRO A 94 -4.72 0.93 13.81
CA PRO A 94 -3.40 0.40 13.48
C PRO A 94 -3.51 -0.78 12.51
N LEU A 95 -2.98 -0.60 11.29
CA LEU A 95 -3.03 -1.57 10.22
C LEU A 95 -1.66 -2.02 9.75
N ARG A 96 -1.63 -3.23 9.20
CA ARG A 96 -0.49 -3.76 8.44
C ARG A 96 -0.99 -4.17 7.07
N MET A 97 -0.15 -3.93 6.08
CA MET A 97 -0.39 -4.31 4.71
C MET A 97 0.78 -5.13 4.20
N VAL A 98 0.43 -6.11 3.38
CA VAL A 98 1.34 -6.69 2.42
C VAL A 98 0.71 -6.60 1.05
N PHE A 99 1.50 -6.25 0.05
CA PHE A 99 1.00 -6.14 -1.32
C PHE A 99 2.12 -6.32 -2.34
N ASN A 100 1.76 -6.92 -3.47
CA ASN A 100 2.62 -7.16 -4.61
C ASN A 100 2.84 -5.85 -5.39
N THR A 101 4.08 -5.62 -5.78
CA THR A 101 4.51 -4.51 -6.64
C THR A 101 5.26 -5.02 -7.87
N GLY A 102 5.25 -6.34 -8.12
CA GLY A 102 5.89 -6.98 -9.26
C GLY A 102 5.04 -6.90 -10.53
N ASP A 103 5.59 -7.47 -11.61
CA ASP A 103 5.02 -7.43 -12.96
C ASP A 103 3.63 -8.09 -13.06
N ALA A 104 2.86 -7.56 -14.01
CA ALA A 104 1.55 -7.96 -14.51
C ALA A 104 1.35 -9.48 -14.64
N ASP A 105 2.40 -10.21 -15.00
CA ASP A 105 2.29 -11.65 -15.24
C ASP A 105 2.02 -12.47 -13.96
N CYS A 106 1.94 -11.82 -12.79
CA CYS A 106 1.43 -12.37 -11.54
C CYS A 106 -0.08 -12.15 -11.36
N ASN A 107 -0.88 -12.20 -12.43
CA ASN A 107 -2.34 -11.97 -12.44
C ASN A 107 -3.15 -13.12 -11.79
N ASP A 108 -2.78 -13.47 -10.55
CA ASP A 108 -3.28 -14.65 -9.83
C ASP A 108 -4.54 -14.36 -9.01
N GLY A 109 -5.11 -13.17 -9.17
CA GLY A 109 -6.21 -12.66 -8.39
C GLY A 109 -5.85 -12.22 -6.97
N PHE A 110 -4.78 -12.72 -6.33
CA PHE A 110 -4.39 -12.26 -4.99
C PHE A 110 -3.04 -11.56 -4.97
N TRP A 111 -3.06 -10.26 -4.69
CA TRP A 111 -1.87 -9.40 -4.66
C TRP A 111 -1.49 -8.96 -3.25
N GLY A 112 -2.42 -8.97 -2.31
CA GLY A 112 -2.13 -8.51 -0.97
C GLY A 112 -3.32 -8.51 -0.04
N VAL A 113 -3.07 -8.12 1.19
CA VAL A 113 -4.07 -8.08 2.24
C VAL A 113 -3.74 -6.98 3.24
N VAL A 114 -4.79 -6.41 3.83
CA VAL A 114 -4.71 -5.42 4.90
C VAL A 114 -5.39 -5.97 6.14
N TRP A 115 -4.76 -5.86 7.30
CA TRP A 115 -5.31 -6.36 8.56
C TRP A 115 -4.99 -5.46 9.76
N GLU A 116 -5.80 -5.57 10.80
CA GLU A 116 -5.55 -4.93 12.10
C GLU A 116 -4.31 -5.53 12.77
N ARG A 117 -3.30 -4.69 13.08
CA ARG A 117 -2.04 -5.17 13.70
C ARG A 117 -2.26 -5.92 15.01
N ASN A 118 -3.17 -5.41 15.83
CA ASN A 118 -3.39 -5.91 17.19
C ASN A 118 -4.32 -7.13 17.25
N LYS A 119 -5.12 -7.37 16.21
CA LYS A 119 -6.15 -8.43 16.21
C LYS A 119 -5.96 -9.49 15.14
N GLY A 120 -5.09 -9.23 14.15
CA GLY A 120 -4.92 -10.12 12.99
C GLY A 120 -6.16 -10.20 12.09
N LYS A 121 -7.16 -9.33 12.30
CA LYS A 121 -8.42 -9.34 11.55
C LYS A 121 -8.21 -8.70 10.18
N ILE A 122 -8.48 -9.44 9.11
CA ILE A 122 -8.45 -8.94 7.75
C ILE A 122 -9.55 -7.87 7.58
N ILE A 123 -9.18 -6.76 6.96
CA ILE A 123 -10.09 -5.64 6.69
C ILE A 123 -10.31 -5.39 5.21
N ALA A 124 -9.32 -5.71 4.36
CA ALA A 124 -9.39 -5.55 2.92
C ALA A 124 -8.46 -6.54 2.21
N ASN A 125 -8.85 -6.93 1.00
CA ASN A 125 -8.04 -7.67 0.05
C ASN A 125 -7.51 -6.71 -1.02
N ILE A 126 -6.35 -7.06 -1.57
CA ILE A 126 -5.72 -6.37 -2.70
C ILE A 126 -5.62 -7.42 -3.81
N ILE A 127 -6.29 -7.16 -4.92
CA ILE A 127 -6.61 -8.12 -5.97
C ILE A 127 -5.98 -7.62 -7.28
N SER A 128 -5.35 -8.49 -8.06
CA SER A 128 -5.04 -8.13 -9.45
C SER A 128 -6.31 -8.18 -10.29
N SER A 129 -6.58 -7.09 -10.98
CA SER A 129 -7.74 -6.91 -11.86
C SER A 129 -7.34 -6.74 -13.34
N GLY A 130 -6.05 -6.82 -13.65
CA GLY A 130 -5.50 -6.70 -14.98
C GLY A 130 -3.98 -6.50 -14.92
N ASP A 131 -3.36 -6.34 -16.07
CA ASP A 131 -1.90 -6.29 -16.20
C ASP A 131 -1.27 -5.17 -15.37
N THR A 132 -1.95 -4.04 -15.23
CA THR A 132 -1.42 -2.92 -14.44
C THR A 132 -2.40 -2.42 -13.38
N GLU A 133 -3.54 -3.09 -13.22
CA GLU A 133 -4.64 -2.70 -12.36
C GLU A 133 -4.68 -3.52 -11.08
N THR A 134 -4.63 -2.83 -9.95
CA THR A 134 -4.86 -3.38 -8.62
C THR A 134 -6.21 -2.90 -8.10
N THR A 135 -7.06 -3.83 -7.66
CA THR A 135 -8.33 -3.53 -7.01
C THR A 135 -8.23 -3.73 -5.50
N VAL A 136 -8.65 -2.73 -4.72
CA VAL A 136 -8.80 -2.82 -3.27
C VAL A 136 -10.25 -3.09 -2.93
N GLU A 137 -10.50 -4.21 -2.25
CA GLU A 137 -11.83 -4.63 -1.80
C GLU A 137 -11.88 -4.67 -0.26
N ALA A 138 -12.73 -3.84 0.35
CA ALA A 138 -12.94 -3.91 1.79
C ALA A 138 -13.88 -5.07 2.16
N VAL A 139 -13.45 -5.93 3.08
CA VAL A 139 -14.21 -7.13 3.49
C VAL A 139 -14.77 -7.06 4.91
N SER A 140 -14.33 -6.10 5.71
CA SER A 140 -14.79 -5.96 7.10
C SER A 140 -15.93 -4.95 7.25
N ASN A 141 -17.16 -5.44 7.26
CA ASN A 141 -18.38 -4.63 7.48
C ASN A 141 -18.33 -3.67 8.67
N GLN A 142 -17.70 -4.08 9.78
CA GLN A 142 -17.52 -3.23 10.96
C GLN A 142 -16.71 -1.96 10.64
N HIS A 143 -15.59 -2.12 9.92
CA HIS A 143 -14.69 -1.02 9.57
C HIS A 143 -15.25 -0.18 8.44
N ILE A 144 -15.92 -0.80 7.46
CA ILE A 144 -16.63 -0.08 6.39
C ILE A 144 -17.61 0.92 7.03
N LYS A 145 -18.48 0.45 7.92
CA LYS A 145 -19.44 1.33 8.62
C LYS A 145 -18.74 2.43 9.42
N MET A 146 -17.65 2.12 10.12
CA MET A 146 -16.92 3.10 10.94
C MET A 146 -16.42 4.30 10.12
N TYR A 147 -15.98 4.10 8.88
CA TYR A 147 -15.41 5.17 8.04
C TYR A 147 -16.41 5.81 7.09
N GLU A 148 -17.45 5.09 6.67
CA GLU A 148 -18.42 5.65 5.71
C GLU A 148 -19.16 6.87 6.28
N TYR A 149 -19.39 6.89 7.60
CA TYR A 149 -20.02 8.02 8.30
C TYR A 149 -19.07 9.19 8.64
N GLN A 150 -17.76 9.05 8.45
CA GLN A 150 -16.82 10.13 8.75
C GLN A 150 -16.72 11.10 7.57
N GLU A 151 -16.76 12.40 7.85
CA GLU A 151 -16.53 13.45 6.85
C GLU A 151 -15.03 13.67 6.62
N ILE A 152 -14.36 12.64 6.10
CA ILE A 152 -12.97 12.71 5.66
C ILE A 152 -12.95 13.09 4.18
N LEU A 153 -12.31 14.20 3.85
CA LEU A 153 -11.93 14.50 2.48
C LEU A 153 -10.79 13.58 2.08
N ILE A 154 -11.01 12.73 1.07
CA ILE A 154 -9.98 11.88 0.51
C ILE A 154 -9.54 12.51 -0.81
N PRO A 155 -8.30 13.03 -0.93
CA PRO A 155 -7.79 13.54 -2.19
C PRO A 155 -7.77 12.39 -3.22
N THR A 156 -8.59 12.52 -4.26
CA THR A 156 -8.65 11.54 -5.35
C THR A 156 -7.52 11.83 -6.32
N ILE A 157 -6.34 11.26 -6.08
CA ILE A 157 -5.34 11.11 -7.13
C ILE A 157 -5.69 9.80 -7.81
N LEU A 158 -6.51 9.81 -8.86
CA LEU A 158 -6.88 8.56 -9.53
C LEU A 158 -6.08 8.30 -10.80
N ASP A 159 -5.59 9.34 -11.51
CA ASP A 159 -4.84 9.15 -12.75
C ASP A 159 -3.56 9.98 -12.76
N GLY A 160 -2.41 9.30 -12.70
CA GLY A 160 -1.10 9.89 -12.93
C GLY A 160 -0.38 9.10 -14.02
N ASN A 161 -0.21 9.71 -15.20
CA ASN A 161 0.65 9.20 -16.27
C ASN A 161 2.11 9.38 -15.84
N ASP A 162 2.69 8.43 -15.11
CA ASP A 162 4.13 8.39 -14.87
C ASP A 162 4.76 7.13 -15.45
N ASP A 163 5.62 7.35 -16.44
CA ASP A 163 6.33 6.32 -17.23
C ASP A 163 7.51 5.67 -16.47
N CYS A 164 7.50 5.68 -15.15
CA CYS A 164 8.56 5.13 -14.31
C CYS A 164 8.25 3.69 -13.86
N GLY A 165 8.50 2.72 -14.75
CA GLY A 165 8.93 1.34 -14.45
C GLY A 165 8.09 0.49 -13.47
N GLY A 166 7.29 -0.44 -14.02
CA GLY A 166 6.98 -1.75 -13.42
C GLY A 166 6.14 -1.79 -12.14
N LEU A 167 5.41 -0.73 -11.80
CA LEU A 167 4.51 -0.69 -10.64
C LEU A 167 3.07 -0.58 -11.15
N SER A 168 2.10 -1.20 -10.46
CA SER A 168 0.67 -1.10 -10.85
C SER A 168 0.27 0.37 -11.00
N ARG A 169 0.02 0.75 -12.26
CA ARG A 169 -0.25 2.11 -12.69
C ARG A 169 -1.64 2.58 -12.24
N TYR A 170 -2.55 1.64 -11.96
CA TYR A 170 -3.93 1.93 -11.60
C TYR A 170 -4.34 1.17 -10.32
N ILE A 171 -4.54 1.92 -9.23
CA ILE A 171 -5.11 1.38 -8.00
C ILE A 171 -6.56 1.86 -7.90
N ILE A 172 -7.50 0.93 -7.94
CA ILE A 172 -8.94 1.22 -7.94
C ILE A 172 -9.62 0.66 -6.69
N SER A 173 -10.69 1.33 -6.25
CA SER A 173 -11.56 0.85 -5.18
C SER A 173 -12.68 -0.02 -5.78
N ALA A 174 -12.88 -1.23 -5.28
CA ALA A 174 -13.86 -2.18 -5.81
C ALA A 174 -15.30 -1.64 -5.77
N ASN A 175 -15.69 -1.02 -4.65
CA ASN A 175 -17.04 -0.58 -4.36
C ASN A 175 -17.14 0.94 -4.12
N ASN A 176 -16.06 1.67 -4.44
CA ASN A 176 -15.96 3.12 -4.24
C ASN A 176 -16.14 3.58 -2.78
N LEU A 177 -15.93 2.67 -1.82
CA LEU A 177 -16.10 2.91 -0.37
C LEU A 177 -14.98 3.82 0.16
N LYS A 178 -15.26 4.59 1.22
CA LYS A 178 -14.24 5.46 1.83
C LYS A 178 -13.03 4.68 2.34
N LEU A 179 -13.28 3.55 3.01
CA LEU A 179 -12.20 2.69 3.52
C LEU A 179 -11.27 2.20 2.40
N GLU A 180 -11.84 1.77 1.27
CA GLU A 180 -11.05 1.32 0.11
C GLU A 180 -10.19 2.46 -0.43
N LYS A 181 -10.76 3.66 -0.59
CA LYS A 181 -10.02 4.84 -1.05
C LYS A 181 -8.88 5.25 -0.12
N ILE A 182 -9.08 5.17 1.20
CA ILE A 182 -8.02 5.44 2.19
C ILE A 182 -6.90 4.41 2.04
N ILE A 183 -7.24 3.14 1.80
CA ILE A 183 -6.25 2.08 1.59
C ILE A 183 -5.50 2.28 0.27
N CYS A 184 -6.19 2.66 -0.82
CA CYS A 184 -5.55 3.04 -2.07
C CYS A 184 -4.56 4.21 -1.87
N LEU A 185 -4.95 5.20 -1.07
CA LEU A 185 -4.10 6.32 -0.70
C LEU A 185 -2.86 5.87 0.06
N ALA A 186 -3.00 4.92 0.99
CA ALA A 186 -1.88 4.36 1.75
C ALA A 186 -0.85 3.66 0.84
N ILE A 187 -1.32 2.91 -0.17
CA ILE A 187 -0.45 2.27 -1.16
C ILE A 187 0.32 3.34 -1.97
N LYS A 188 -0.37 4.38 -2.45
CA LYS A 188 0.28 5.47 -3.20
C LYS A 188 1.30 6.23 -2.37
N PHE A 189 0.97 6.57 -1.12
CA PHE A 189 1.91 7.25 -0.23
C PHE A 189 3.13 6.36 0.05
N PHE A 190 2.92 5.07 0.28
CA PHE A 190 4.02 4.13 0.41
C PHE A 190 4.96 4.13 -0.82
N TYR A 191 4.41 4.20 -2.04
CA TYR A 191 5.22 4.23 -3.26
C TYR A 191 6.10 5.48 -3.37
N GLU A 192 5.58 6.66 -3.08
CA GLU A 192 6.37 7.89 -3.03
C GLU A 192 7.50 7.77 -2.00
N LEU A 193 7.16 7.24 -0.83
CA LEU A 193 8.10 7.09 0.26
C LEU A 193 9.25 6.14 -0.09
N ILE A 194 8.96 4.98 -0.69
CA ILE A 194 9.99 3.99 -1.02
C ILE A 194 10.91 4.50 -2.14
N LEU A 195 10.41 5.32 -3.06
CA LEU A 195 11.23 5.99 -4.08
C LEU A 195 12.25 6.94 -3.45
N ILE A 196 11.80 7.78 -2.52
CA ILE A 196 12.67 8.71 -1.76
C ILE A 196 13.73 7.93 -0.97
N VAL A 197 13.32 6.88 -0.26
CA VAL A 197 14.24 6.02 0.52
C VAL A 197 15.29 5.39 -0.39
N LYS A 198 14.88 4.80 -1.53
CA LYS A 198 15.81 4.19 -2.49
C LYS A 198 16.81 5.20 -3.05
N GLN A 199 16.37 6.41 -3.37
CA GLN A 199 17.25 7.49 -3.83
C GLN A 199 18.28 7.89 -2.76
N LYS A 200 17.85 8.01 -1.49
CA LYS A 200 18.76 8.31 -0.37
C LYS A 200 19.80 7.21 -0.19
N ILE A 201 19.40 5.93 -0.16
CA ILE A 201 20.31 4.79 -0.03
C ILE A 201 21.34 4.76 -1.16
N ARG A 202 20.89 4.94 -2.42
CA ARG A 202 21.81 5.01 -3.57
C ARG A 202 22.84 6.12 -3.40
N ARG A 203 22.44 7.32 -3.00
CA ARG A 203 23.38 8.45 -2.80
C ARG A 203 24.41 8.20 -1.69
N SER A 204 24.04 7.48 -0.64
CA SER A 204 24.95 7.13 0.46
C SER A 204 25.96 6.03 0.09
N ALA A 205 25.62 5.13 -0.83
CA ALA A 205 26.52 4.06 -1.30
C ALA A 205 27.65 4.55 -2.25
N PHE A 206 27.55 5.78 -2.75
CA PHE A 206 28.53 6.41 -3.64
C PHE A 206 29.39 7.50 -2.96
N ARG A 207 29.36 7.58 -1.63
CA ARG A 207 30.25 8.43 -0.82
C ARG A 207 31.22 7.56 -0.04
#